data_AF-A0A645GC99-F1
#
_entry.id   AF-A0A645GC99-F1
#
_cell.length_a   1.000
_cell.length_b   1.000
_cell.length_c   1.000
_cell.angle_alpha   90.00
_cell.angle_beta   90.00
_cell.angle_gamma   90.00
#
_symmetry.space_group_name_H-M   'P 1'
#
loop_
_entity.id
_entity.type
_entity.pdbx_description
1 polymer ?
#
loop_
_entity_poly.entity_id
_entity_poly.type
_entity_poly.pdbx_seq_one_letter_code
_entity_poly.pdbx_strand_id
1 'polypeptide(L)'
;MVLDVHRDALITKEGVKYRPVVSQDGKDYAQVMLVMGTNEGGLEFDNWKENLKTAFKVQSGLEEVLSGIARPLFLAPQRYNEHLSPGSMLIEVGGCGNYLSDAKNSAKVIADVIAGVIKGN
;
A
#
# COMPACT_ATOMS: atom_id res chain seq x y z
N MET A 1 -6.62 6.11 12.41
CA MET A 1 -5.84 5.62 11.25
C MET A 1 -4.55 6.41 11.15
N VAL A 2 -3.43 5.72 11.02
CA VAL A 2 -2.10 6.27 10.69
C VAL A 2 -1.61 5.56 9.43
N LEU A 3 -1.00 6.29 8.51
CA LEU A 3 -0.41 5.72 7.30
C LEU A 3 1.11 5.73 7.44
N ASP A 4 1.73 4.56 7.34
CA ASP A 4 3.18 4.43 7.27
C ASP A 4 3.59 4.33 5.79
N VAL A 5 4.13 5.42 5.24
CA VAL A 5 4.32 5.57 3.78
C VAL A 5 5.78 5.36 3.43
N HIS A 6 6.01 4.33 2.63
CA HIS A 6 7.33 3.86 2.25
C HIS A 6 7.50 3.79 0.73
N ARG A 7 8.73 3.50 0.32
CA ARG A 7 9.08 3.13 -1.06
C ARG A 7 9.83 1.80 -1.00
N ASP A 8 9.37 0.84 -1.79
CA ASP A 8 9.86 -0.52 -1.73
C ASP A 8 11.32 -0.62 -2.22
N ALA A 9 12.12 -1.44 -1.54
CA ALA A 9 13.50 -1.72 -1.92
C ALA A 9 13.57 -2.84 -2.97
N LEU A 10 12.81 -2.71 -4.05
CA LEU A 10 12.77 -3.69 -5.15
C LEU A 10 14.05 -3.67 -5.98
N ILE A 11 15.02 -4.46 -5.55
CA ILE A 11 16.33 -4.62 -6.21
C ILE A 11 16.58 -6.11 -6.43
N THR A 12 16.96 -6.51 -7.64
CA THR A 12 17.38 -7.90 -7.91
C THR A 12 18.70 -8.24 -7.23
N LYS A 13 19.05 -9.53 -7.18
CA LYS A 13 20.37 -9.96 -6.70
C LYS A 13 21.51 -9.36 -7.52
N GLU A 14 21.26 -9.07 -8.79
CA GLU A 14 22.19 -8.46 -9.74
C GLU A 14 22.21 -6.91 -9.65
N GLY A 15 21.46 -6.31 -8.72
CA GLY A 15 21.46 -4.86 -8.47
C GLY A 15 20.49 -4.06 -9.36
N VAL A 16 19.63 -4.72 -10.13
CA VAL A 16 18.65 -4.03 -10.99
C VAL A 16 17.53 -3.48 -10.13
N LYS A 17 17.31 -2.16 -10.20
CA LYS A 17 16.21 -1.46 -9.51
C LYS A 17 14.94 -1.54 -10.34
N TYR A 18 13.89 -2.15 -9.80
CA TYR A 18 12.61 -2.23 -10.51
C TYR A 18 11.81 -0.93 -10.41
N ARG A 19 11.10 -0.64 -11.51
CA ARG A 19 10.14 0.45 -11.66
C ARG A 19 8.75 -0.15 -11.93
N PRO A 20 8.06 -0.69 -10.90
CA PRO A 20 6.70 -1.17 -11.07
C PRO A 20 5.75 0.00 -11.39
N VAL A 21 5.12 -0.06 -12.56
CA VAL A 21 4.20 0.98 -13.04
C VAL A 21 2.96 0.38 -13.69
N VAL A 22 1.86 1.10 -13.58
CA VAL A 22 0.69 0.95 -14.46
C VAL A 22 0.56 2.23 -15.28
N SER A 23 0.21 2.10 -16.56
CA SER A 23 0.08 3.23 -17.47
C SER A 23 -1.38 3.41 -17.88
N GLN A 24 -1.92 4.62 -17.71
CA GLN A 24 -3.25 5.00 -18.18
C GLN A 24 -3.22 6.44 -18.70
N ASP A 25 -3.85 6.67 -19.85
CA ASP A 25 -3.96 7.99 -20.50
C ASP A 25 -2.63 8.73 -20.67
N GLY A 26 -1.57 8.00 -21.05
CA GLY A 26 -0.24 8.55 -21.28
C GLY A 26 0.50 9.00 -20.00
N LYS A 27 0.00 8.61 -18.82
CA LYS A 27 0.67 8.83 -17.53
C LYS A 27 1.04 7.49 -16.90
N ASP A 28 2.22 7.48 -16.29
CA ASP A 28 2.66 6.36 -15.46
C ASP A 28 2.32 6.63 -13.98
N TYR A 29 1.88 5.57 -13.32
CA TYR A 29 1.55 5.53 -11.90
C TYR A 29 2.39 4.42 -11.28
N ALA A 30 3.10 4.72 -10.19
CA ALA A 30 3.79 3.71 -9.42
C ALA A 30 2.79 2.69 -8.84
N GLN A 31 2.99 1.39 -9.06
CA GLN A 31 2.12 0.41 -8.44
C GLN A 31 2.35 0.39 -6.92
N VAL A 32 1.30 0.16 -6.16
CA VAL A 32 1.29 0.27 -4.69
C VAL A 32 1.10 -1.09 -4.06
N MET A 33 1.69 -1.33 -2.90
CA MET A 33 1.44 -2.54 -2.11
C MET A 33 1.04 -2.13 -0.70
N LEU A 34 -0.04 -2.72 -0.20
CA LEU A 34 -0.39 -2.62 1.21
C LEU A 34 0.33 -3.73 1.96
N VAL A 35 0.97 -3.37 3.07
CA VAL A 35 1.60 -4.31 4.00
C VAL A 35 0.78 -4.28 5.28
N MET A 36 0.34 -5.46 5.70
CA MET A 36 -0.49 -5.62 6.89
C MET A 36 0.18 -6.60 7.85
N GLY A 37 0.41 -6.14 9.06
CA GLY A 37 0.95 -6.93 10.15
C GLY A 37 -0.09 -7.81 10.84
N THR A 38 0.37 -8.90 11.43
CA THR A 38 -0.44 -9.78 12.29
C THR A 38 0.18 -9.91 13.69
N ASN A 39 -0.44 -10.74 14.53
CA ASN A 39 0.12 -11.16 15.82
C ASN A 39 0.89 -12.49 15.76
N GLU A 40 1.13 -13.05 14.57
CA GLU A 40 1.85 -14.34 14.41
C GLU A 40 3.30 -14.28 14.93
N GLY A 41 3.92 -13.09 14.91
CA GLY A 41 5.25 -12.84 15.50
C GLY A 41 5.29 -12.82 17.03
N GLY A 42 4.19 -13.10 17.73
CA GLY A 42 4.13 -13.25 19.19
C GLY A 42 3.95 -11.95 19.97
N LEU A 43 3.83 -10.80 19.31
CA LEU A 43 3.49 -9.52 19.94
C LEU A 43 1.99 -9.26 19.87
N GLU A 44 1.45 -8.62 20.91
CA GLU A 44 0.02 -8.30 21.01
C GLU A 44 -0.46 -7.43 19.85
N PHE A 45 -1.49 -7.90 19.14
CA PHE A 45 -2.20 -7.15 18.11
C PHE A 45 -3.52 -7.85 17.75
N ASP A 46 -4.33 -8.20 18.74
CA ASP A 46 -5.44 -9.17 18.55
C ASP A 46 -6.52 -8.72 17.56
N ASN A 47 -6.64 -7.42 17.33
CA ASN A 47 -7.59 -6.81 16.40
C ASN A 47 -6.99 -6.51 15.01
N TRP A 48 -5.85 -7.10 14.64
CA TRP A 48 -5.18 -6.87 13.35
C TRP A 48 -6.10 -7.10 12.13
N LYS A 49 -7.09 -7.99 12.27
CA LYS A 49 -8.09 -8.26 11.22
C LYS A 49 -8.95 -7.05 10.88
N GLU A 50 -9.17 -6.11 11.80
CA GLU A 50 -9.91 -4.88 11.51
C GLU A 50 -9.09 -3.92 10.64
N ASN A 51 -7.77 -3.87 10.86
CA ASN A 51 -6.86 -3.14 9.97
C ASN A 51 -6.82 -3.82 8.60
N LEU A 52 -6.74 -5.16 8.54
CA LEU A 52 -6.77 -5.91 7.29
C LEU A 52 -8.08 -5.68 6.50
N LYS A 53 -9.24 -5.67 7.15
CA LYS A 53 -10.53 -5.33 6.49
C LYS A 53 -10.48 -3.94 5.86
N THR A 54 -9.90 -2.97 6.56
CA THR A 54 -9.74 -1.61 6.06
C THR A 54 -8.81 -1.57 4.84
N ALA A 55 -7.69 -2.29 4.90
CA ALA A 55 -6.75 -2.42 3.79
C ALA A 55 -7.39 -3.08 2.57
N PHE A 56 -8.23 -4.10 2.73
CA PHE A 56 -8.96 -4.68 1.60
C PHE A 56 -9.91 -3.69 0.94
N LYS A 57 -10.64 -2.87 1.71
CA LYS A 57 -11.48 -1.80 1.13
C LYS A 57 -10.65 -0.82 0.30
N VAL A 58 -9.48 -0.42 0.82
CA VAL A 58 -8.56 0.46 0.09
C VAL A 58 -8.04 -0.23 -1.17
N GLN A 59 -7.60 -1.49 -1.10
CA GLN A 59 -7.11 -2.22 -2.26
C GLN A 59 -8.18 -2.40 -3.34
N SER A 60 -9.42 -2.73 -2.95
CA SER A 60 -10.55 -2.81 -3.88
C SER A 60 -10.83 -1.46 -4.55
N GLY A 61 -10.91 -0.37 -3.79
CA GLY A 61 -11.13 0.96 -4.36
C GLY A 61 -9.99 1.42 -5.28
N LEU A 62 -8.75 1.04 -4.98
CA LEU A 62 -7.60 1.29 -5.85
C LEU A 62 -7.76 0.59 -7.21
N GLU A 63 -8.14 -0.69 -7.20
CA GLU A 63 -8.36 -1.46 -8.43
C GLU A 63 -9.58 -0.98 -9.23
N GLU A 64 -10.62 -0.47 -8.56
CA GLU A 64 -11.79 0.14 -9.22
C GLU A 64 -11.43 1.46 -9.91
N VAL A 65 -10.61 2.31 -9.28
CA VAL A 65 -10.21 3.62 -9.82
C VAL A 65 -9.15 3.47 -10.92
N LEU A 66 -8.15 2.62 -10.71
CA LEU A 66 -7.08 2.36 -11.66
C LEU A 66 -6.67 0.88 -11.62
N SER A 67 -7.27 0.07 -12.49
CA SER A 67 -6.98 -1.36 -12.57
C SER A 67 -5.48 -1.63 -12.76
N GLY A 68 -4.93 -2.52 -11.94
CA GLY A 68 -3.53 -2.90 -11.91
C GLY A 68 -2.62 -1.95 -11.12
N ILE A 69 -3.16 -0.91 -10.48
CA ILE A 69 -2.36 -0.05 -9.60
C ILE A 69 -1.93 -0.79 -8.32
N ALA A 70 -2.73 -1.72 -7.81
CA ALA A 70 -2.43 -2.43 -6.59
C ALA A 70 -1.71 -3.76 -6.88
N ARG A 71 -0.51 -3.91 -6.32
CA ARG A 71 0.16 -5.20 -6.18
C ARG A 71 -0.58 -6.05 -5.14
N PRO A 72 -0.37 -7.38 -5.12
CA PRO A 72 -0.89 -8.23 -4.05
C PRO A 72 -0.51 -7.70 -2.67
N LEU A 73 -1.49 -7.67 -1.75
CA LEU A 73 -1.26 -7.29 -0.35
C LEU A 73 -0.29 -8.27 0.30
N PHE A 74 0.65 -7.74 1.08
CA PHE A 74 1.62 -8.54 1.81
C PHE A 74 1.18 -8.67 3.28
N LEU A 75 0.83 -9.90 3.68
CA LEU A 75 0.52 -10.21 5.07
C LEU A 75 1.79 -10.65 5.79
N ALA A 76 2.19 -9.91 6.81
CA ALA A 76 3.43 -10.11 7.53
C ALA A 76 3.18 -10.65 8.95
N PRO A 77 4.03 -11.55 9.48
CA PRO A 77 3.90 -12.00 10.86
C PRO A 77 4.20 -10.89 11.88
N GLN A 78 4.92 -9.84 11.49
CA GLN A 78 5.26 -8.70 12.35
C GLN A 78 4.10 -7.70 12.41
N ARG A 79 3.73 -7.25 13.61
CA ARG A 79 2.66 -6.25 13.81
C ARG A 79 2.99 -4.82 13.37
N TYR A 80 4.26 -4.53 13.06
CA TYR A 80 4.78 -3.18 12.85
C TYR A 80 4.26 -2.17 13.90
N ASN A 81 4.01 -0.93 13.49
CA ASN A 81 3.32 0.09 14.29
C ASN A 81 1.79 0.09 14.05
N GLU A 82 1.26 -0.90 13.33
CA GLU A 82 -0.17 -0.95 12.98
C GLU A 82 -1.06 -1.18 14.21
N HIS A 83 -0.53 -1.81 15.26
CA HIS A 83 -1.20 -2.02 16.54
C HIS A 83 -1.52 -0.72 17.31
N LEU A 84 -0.88 0.40 16.97
CA LEU A 84 -1.03 1.67 17.71
C LEU A 84 -2.34 2.41 17.41
N SER A 85 -3.01 2.13 16.29
CA SER A 85 -4.27 2.78 15.94
C SER A 85 -5.10 1.89 15.00
N PRO A 86 -6.43 1.82 15.20
CA PRO A 86 -7.33 1.16 14.25
C PRO A 86 -7.22 1.76 12.84
N GLY A 87 -7.33 0.87 11.85
CA GLY A 87 -7.26 1.18 10.42
C GLY A 87 -5.87 1.57 9.93
N SER A 88 -4.84 1.55 10.79
CA SER A 88 -3.48 1.85 10.36
C SER A 88 -2.93 0.78 9.41
N MET A 89 -2.12 1.21 8.45
CA MET A 89 -1.53 0.34 7.42
C MET A 89 -0.21 0.91 6.94
N LEU A 90 0.68 0.03 6.48
CA LEU A 90 1.87 0.41 5.75
C LEU A 90 1.60 0.36 4.24
N ILE A 91 2.07 1.38 3.52
CA ILE A 91 1.88 1.52 2.08
C ILE A 91 3.24 1.68 1.41
N GLU A 92 3.57 0.73 0.55
CA GLU A 92 4.74 0.79 -0.31
C GLU A 92 4.37 1.39 -1.67
N VAL A 93 4.81 2.62 -1.94
CA VAL A 93 4.51 3.34 -3.18
C VAL A 93 5.64 3.14 -4.19
N GLY A 94 5.41 2.23 -5.15
CA GLY A 94 6.40 1.84 -6.14
C GLY A 94 7.60 1.14 -5.51
N GLY A 95 8.72 1.19 -6.24
CA GLY A 95 10.03 0.76 -5.79
C GLY A 95 11.12 1.79 -6.04
N CYS A 96 12.34 1.47 -5.62
CA CYS A 96 13.49 2.37 -5.72
C CYS A 96 13.89 2.78 -7.15
N GLY A 97 13.38 2.09 -8.18
CA GLY A 97 13.55 2.44 -9.59
C GLY A 97 12.46 3.37 -10.15
N ASN A 98 11.36 3.62 -9.44
CA ASN A 98 10.33 4.55 -9.89
C ASN A 98 10.83 6.00 -9.92
N TYR A 99 10.30 6.77 -10.86
CA TYR A 99 10.46 8.21 -10.85
C TYR A 99 9.54 8.83 -9.79
N LEU A 100 9.93 10.01 -9.31
CA LEU A 100 9.11 10.78 -8.38
C LEU A 100 7.74 11.16 -8.98
N SER A 101 7.67 11.36 -10.29
CA SER A 101 6.42 11.62 -11.02
C SER A 101 5.42 10.48 -10.87
N ASP A 102 5.87 9.24 -11.04
CA ASP A 102 5.03 8.04 -10.94
C ASP A 102 4.42 7.94 -9.54
N ALA A 103 5.26 8.14 -8.51
CA ALA A 103 4.84 8.09 -7.12
C ALA A 103 3.86 9.22 -6.77
N LYS A 104 4.09 10.44 -7.27
CA LYS A 104 3.18 11.57 -7.06
C LYS A 104 1.83 11.37 -7.76
N ASN A 105 1.81 10.73 -8.93
CA ASN A 105 0.58 10.39 -9.61
C ASN A 105 -0.23 9.37 -8.80
N SER A 106 0.42 8.29 -8.33
CA SER A 106 -0.24 7.29 -7.48
C SER A 106 -0.69 7.85 -6.14
N ALA A 107 0.10 8.72 -5.50
CA ALA A 107 -0.25 9.32 -4.22
C ALA A 107 -1.60 10.06 -4.25
N LYS A 108 -1.95 10.68 -5.38
CA LYS A 108 -3.27 11.31 -5.56
C LYS A 108 -4.39 10.27 -5.57
N VAL A 109 -4.24 9.21 -6.36
CA VAL A 109 -5.19 8.10 -6.44
C VAL A 109 -5.38 7.44 -5.06
N ILE A 110 -4.28 7.15 -4.36
CA ILE A 110 -4.29 6.60 -3.01
C ILE A 110 -5.05 7.51 -2.04
N ALA A 111 -4.75 8.82 -2.06
CA ALA A 111 -5.38 9.78 -1.17
C ALA A 111 -6.90 9.85 -1.40
N ASP A 112 -7.35 9.86 -2.65
CA ASP A 112 -8.77 9.92 -2.99
C ASP A 112 -9.51 8.65 -2.53
N VAL A 113 -8.92 7.46 -2.76
CA VAL A 113 -9.50 6.18 -2.32
C VAL A 113 -9.55 6.09 -0.80
N ILE A 114 -8.46 6.41 -0.09
CA ILE A 114 -8.43 6.38 1.38
C ILE A 114 -9.43 7.38 1.96
N ALA A 115 -9.54 8.58 1.38
CA ALA A 115 -10.53 9.56 1.79
C ALA A 115 -11.97 9.05 1.62
N GLY A 116 -12.26 8.31 0.54
CA GLY A 116 -13.54 7.62 0.34
C GLY A 116 -13.83 6.61 1.45
N VAL A 117 -12.87 5.71 1.72
CA VAL A 117 -12.98 4.69 2.76
C VAL A 117 -13.20 5.31 4.16
N ILE A 118 -12.51 6.40 4.48
CA ILE A 118 -12.67 7.11 5.76
C ILE A 118 -14.07 7.75 5.88
N LYS A 119 -14.62 8.27 4.78
CA LYS A 119 -15.96 8.89 4.77
C LYS A 119 -17.09 7.86 4.82
N GLY A 120 -16.79 6.58 4.57
CA GLY A 120 -17.80 5.51 4.49
C GLY A 120 -18.59 5.51 3.17
N ASN A 121 -18.02 6.09 2.12
CA ASN A 121 -18.55 6.03 0.76
C ASN A 121 -18.27 4.69 0.10
#